data_AF-A0AAN8JTD0-F1
#
_entry.id   AF-A0AAN8JTD0-F1
#
_cell.length_a   1.000
_cell.length_b   1.000
_cell.length_c   1.000
_cell.angle_alpha   90.00
_cell.angle_beta   90.00
_cell.angle_gamma   90.00
#
_symmetry.space_group_name_H-M   'P 1'
#
loop_
_entity.id
_entity.type
_entity.pdbx_description
1 polymer ?
#
loop_
_entity_poly.entity_id
_entity_poly.type
_entity_poly.pdbx_seq_one_letter_code
_entity_poly.pdbx_strand_id
1 'polypeptide(L)'
;MKAFTDVCESLGVPIADDKTVGPTNQLTFLGLTIDTKNMQIKIPIDKLARLNRELKDIVIKRRVRLHELGLMYFCAKAIPCSRAFLRRFYDIIALFKSKDPKYFYCTIRVTRNLKEDIIVWLTFLDSFNGVCYISDQRWLSNTYLQLFTDSSGNSDLGIGAYVCGHWLQFRWQKKMGQSGHNAGYDIP
;
A
#
# COMPACT_ATOMS: atom_id res chain seq x y z
N MET A 1 16.10 -18.70 20.07
CA MET A 1 17.17 -19.00 19.10
C MET A 1 17.48 -20.48 19.03
N LYS A 2 17.85 -21.15 20.13
CA LYS A 2 18.22 -22.58 20.13
C LYS A 2 17.17 -23.50 19.48
N ALA A 3 15.90 -23.41 19.87
CA ALA A 3 14.85 -24.22 19.25
C ALA A 3 14.70 -23.99 17.72
N PHE A 4 14.95 -22.77 17.23
CA PHE A 4 14.89 -22.48 15.80
C PHE A 4 16.09 -23.09 15.05
N THR A 5 17.29 -22.98 15.61
CA THR A 5 18.50 -23.58 15.03
C THR A 5 18.39 -25.11 15.00
N ASP A 6 17.90 -25.71 16.08
CA ASP A 6 17.74 -27.18 16.20
C ASP A 6 16.72 -27.70 15.16
N VAL A 7 15.63 -26.97 14.94
CA VAL A 7 14.64 -27.31 13.90
C VAL A 7 15.25 -27.19 12.51
N CYS A 8 15.95 -26.08 12.20
CA CYS A 8 16.60 -25.91 10.90
C CYS A 8 17.63 -27.02 10.63
N GLU A 9 18.42 -27.40 11.63
CA GLU A 9 19.37 -28.50 11.53
C GLU A 9 18.66 -29.84 11.28
N SER A 10 17.58 -30.14 12.02
CA SER A 10 16.80 -31.36 11.81
C SER A 10 16.15 -31.44 10.42
N LEU A 11 15.80 -30.28 9.85
CA LEU A 11 15.23 -30.16 8.51
C LEU A 11 16.29 -30.04 7.41
N GLY A 12 17.58 -30.00 7.74
CA GLY A 12 18.67 -29.80 6.78
C GLY A 12 18.66 -28.41 6.11
N VAL A 13 18.04 -27.40 6.74
CA VAL A 13 17.97 -26.03 6.23
C VAL A 13 19.17 -25.24 6.74
N PRO A 14 20.10 -24.78 5.87
CA PRO A 14 21.27 -24.03 6.29
C PRO A 14 20.88 -22.63 6.76
N ILE A 15 21.49 -22.18 7.86
CA ILE A 15 21.31 -20.85 8.43
C ILE A 15 22.46 -19.95 7.94
N ALA A 16 22.10 -18.74 7.50
CA ALA A 16 23.06 -17.70 7.13
C ALA A 16 23.33 -16.81 8.35
N ASP A 17 24.38 -17.13 9.12
CA ASP A 17 24.69 -16.42 10.37
C ASP A 17 24.95 -14.93 10.17
N ASP A 18 25.52 -14.55 9.02
CA ASP A 18 25.77 -13.16 8.61
C ASP A 18 24.50 -12.32 8.46
N LYS A 19 23.37 -12.99 8.21
CA LYS A 19 22.03 -12.37 8.04
C LYS A 19 21.10 -12.64 9.20
N THR A 20 21.54 -13.46 10.15
CA THR A 20 20.71 -13.87 11.28
C THR A 20 20.91 -12.90 12.42
N VAL A 21 19.84 -12.18 12.75
CA VAL A 21 19.81 -11.27 13.89
C VAL A 21 19.11 -11.99 15.04
N GLY A 22 19.75 -12.02 16.20
CA GLY A 22 19.14 -12.53 17.42
C GLY A 22 17.95 -11.70 17.91
N PRO A 23 17.37 -12.04 19.06
CA PRO A 23 16.29 -11.27 19.65
C PRO A 23 16.68 -9.80 19.83
N THR A 24 15.92 -8.89 19.21
CA THR A 24 16.18 -7.45 19.23
C THR A 24 14.86 -6.69 19.17
N ASN A 25 14.86 -5.45 19.69
CA ASN A 25 13.73 -4.54 19.60
C ASN A 25 13.74 -3.70 18.32
N GLN A 26 14.87 -3.69 17.61
CA GLN A 26 15.02 -3.00 16.34
C GLN A 26 15.59 -3.96 15.30
N LEU A 27 14.80 -4.25 14.27
CA LEU A 27 15.15 -5.19 13.20
C LEU A 27 14.94 -4.52 11.84
N THR A 28 15.96 -4.55 10.99
CA THR A 28 15.78 -4.16 9.59
C THR A 28 15.28 -5.36 8.80
N PHE A 29 14.04 -5.27 8.32
CA PHE A 29 13.39 -6.31 7.55
C PHE A 29 12.94 -5.75 6.20
N LEU A 30 13.34 -6.42 5.10
CA LEU A 30 13.09 -5.98 3.73
C LEU A 30 13.51 -4.52 3.47
N GLY A 31 14.54 -4.02 4.17
CA GLY A 31 15.03 -2.65 4.02
C GLY A 31 14.21 -1.56 4.71
N LEU A 32 13.26 -1.93 5.58
CA LEU A 32 12.55 -1.07 6.53
C LEU A 32 12.96 -1.44 7.96
N THR A 33 13.03 -0.48 8.86
CA THR A 33 13.35 -0.77 10.27
C THR A 33 12.07 -0.90 11.09
N ILE A 34 11.89 -2.05 11.72
CA ILE A 34 10.81 -2.33 12.66
C ILE A 34 11.36 -2.06 14.05
N ASP A 35 10.74 -1.13 14.78
CA ASP A 35 11.06 -0.75 16.15
C ASP A 35 9.90 -1.13 17.06
N THR A 36 10.02 -2.24 17.78
CA THR A 36 8.98 -2.74 18.68
C THR A 36 8.94 -2.01 20.01
N LYS A 37 9.99 -1.24 20.38
CA LYS A 37 9.98 -0.44 21.60
C LYS A 37 9.05 0.75 21.48
N ASN A 38 9.09 1.42 20.32
CA ASN A 38 8.24 2.56 20.03
C ASN A 38 6.99 2.20 19.20
N MET A 39 6.85 0.93 18.82
CA MET A 39 5.80 0.43 17.91
C MET A 39 5.77 1.22 16.60
N GLN A 40 6.90 1.23 15.89
CA GLN A 40 7.12 2.04 14.70
C GLN A 40 7.77 1.25 13.57
N ILE A 41 7.43 1.63 12.33
CA ILE A 41 8.13 1.26 11.12
C ILE A 41 8.83 2.52 10.60
N LYS A 42 10.14 2.46 10.40
CA LYS A 42 10.95 3.57 9.90
C LYS A 42 11.41 3.29 8.48
N ILE A 43 11.20 4.26 7.60
CA ILE A 43 11.77 4.27 6.26
C ILE A 43 13.15 4.95 6.36
N PRO A 44 14.21 4.35 5.81
CA PRO A 44 15.53 4.99 5.78
C PRO A 44 15.49 6.38 5.13
N ILE A 45 16.15 7.36 5.76
CA ILE A 45 16.03 8.77 5.39
C ILE A 45 16.63 9.06 4.00
N ASP A 46 17.67 8.32 3.63
CA ASP A 46 18.28 8.33 2.30
C ASP A 46 17.27 7.93 1.21
N LYS A 47 16.44 6.92 1.49
CA LYS A 47 15.38 6.48 0.58
C LYS A 47 14.26 7.52 0.46
N LEU A 48 13.92 8.23 1.54
CA LEU A 48 12.93 9.31 1.48
C LEU A 48 13.44 10.50 0.68
N ALA A 49 14.69 10.92 0.92
CA ALA A 49 15.32 12.01 0.18
C ALA A 49 15.41 11.68 -1.32
N ARG A 50 15.77 10.44 -1.65
CA ARG A 50 15.79 9.95 -3.02
C ARG A 50 14.38 9.90 -3.64
N LEU A 51 13.38 9.42 -2.91
CA LEU A 51 11.99 9.39 -3.38
C LEU A 51 11.48 10.80 -3.70
N ASN A 52 11.72 11.77 -2.81
CA ASN A 52 11.31 13.16 -3.02
C ASN A 52 11.92 13.73 -4.32
N ARG A 53 13.20 13.46 -4.57
CA ARG A 53 13.88 13.85 -5.82
C ARG A 53 13.29 13.17 -7.04
N GLU A 54 13.15 11.84 -7.01
CA GLU A 54 12.59 11.08 -8.14
C GLU A 54 11.17 11.55 -8.49
N LEU A 55 10.32 11.81 -7.50
CA LEU A 55 8.96 12.30 -7.73
C LEU A 55 8.93 13.71 -8.35
N LYS A 56 9.79 14.63 -7.89
CA LYS A 56 9.93 15.97 -8.50
C LYS A 56 10.33 15.87 -9.97
N ASP A 57 11.25 14.97 -10.30
CA ASP A 57 11.66 14.73 -11.68
C ASP A 57 10.55 14.09 -12.52
N ILE A 58 9.73 13.21 -11.95
CA ILE A 58 8.63 12.55 -12.68
C ILE A 58 7.50 13.53 -13.02
N VAL A 59 7.18 14.49 -12.14
CA VAL A 59 6.12 15.48 -12.37
C VAL A 59 6.36 16.30 -13.64
N ILE A 60 7.62 16.65 -13.92
CA ILE A 60 7.99 17.44 -15.10
C ILE A 60 8.09 16.58 -16.37
N LYS A 61 8.32 15.27 -16.24
CA LYS A 61 8.41 14.35 -17.38
C LYS A 61 7.04 14.14 -18.05
N ARG A 62 7.06 13.86 -19.35
CA ARG A 62 5.88 13.39 -20.12
C ARG A 62 5.69 11.88 -20.02
N ARG A 63 6.78 11.15 -19.77
CA ARG A 63 6.87 9.71 -19.78
C ARG A 63 7.88 9.24 -18.74
N VAL A 64 7.59 8.12 -18.09
CA VAL A 64 8.44 7.52 -17.05
C VAL A 64 8.49 6.01 -17.27
N ARG A 65 9.64 5.37 -17.04
CA ARG A 65 9.75 3.91 -17.08
C ARG A 65 9.23 3.32 -15.78
N LEU A 66 8.58 2.17 -15.85
CA LEU A 66 7.96 1.55 -14.69
C LEU A 66 8.93 1.36 -13.51
N HIS A 67 10.19 0.98 -13.78
CA HIS A 67 11.19 0.80 -12.72
C HIS A 67 11.55 2.09 -11.97
N GLU A 68 11.39 3.27 -12.58
CA GLU A 68 11.63 4.57 -11.93
C GLU A 68 10.58 4.84 -10.83
N LEU A 69 9.49 4.08 -10.77
CA LEU A 69 8.48 4.16 -9.72
C LEU A 69 8.71 3.16 -8.57
N GLY A 70 9.72 2.29 -8.69
CA GLY A 70 9.96 1.19 -7.76
C GLY A 70 10.19 1.65 -6.31
N LEU A 71 10.86 2.79 -6.11
CA LEU A 71 11.10 3.35 -4.78
C LEU A 71 9.82 3.86 -4.12
N MET A 72 8.89 4.43 -4.89
CA MET A 72 7.58 4.83 -4.38
C MET A 72 6.80 3.62 -3.89
N TYR A 73 6.79 2.53 -4.67
CA TYR A 73 6.17 1.26 -4.26
C TYR A 73 6.81 0.66 -3.02
N PHE A 74 8.13 0.79 -2.88
CA PHE A 74 8.87 0.37 -1.70
C PHE A 74 8.39 1.14 -0.45
N CYS A 75 8.43 2.47 -0.48
CA CYS A 75 8.04 3.30 0.66
C CYS A 75 6.56 3.15 1.03
N ALA A 76 5.69 2.97 0.03
CA ALA A 76 4.27 2.74 0.25
C ALA A 76 3.97 1.51 1.13
N LYS A 77 4.84 0.49 1.15
CA LYS A 77 4.64 -0.69 2.03
C LYS A 77 4.63 -0.33 3.51
N ALA A 78 5.35 0.72 3.91
CA ALA A 78 5.43 1.16 5.30
C ALA A 78 4.33 2.17 5.67
N ILE A 79 3.81 2.92 4.69
CA ILE A 79 2.86 4.00 4.91
C ILE A 79 1.43 3.44 4.91
N PRO A 80 0.67 3.58 6.02
CA PRO A 80 -0.74 3.18 6.06
C PRO A 80 -1.56 3.89 4.98
N CYS A 81 -2.58 3.20 4.46
CA CYS A 81 -3.50 3.72 3.43
C CYS A 81 -2.84 4.15 2.10
N SER A 82 -1.52 3.97 1.94
CA SER A 82 -0.77 4.37 0.74
C SER A 82 -1.26 3.71 -0.55
N ARG A 83 -1.90 2.55 -0.43
CA ARG A 83 -2.51 1.79 -1.53
C ARG A 83 -3.54 2.60 -2.30
N ALA A 84 -4.26 3.49 -1.64
CA ALA A 84 -5.21 4.38 -2.31
C ALA A 84 -4.49 5.28 -3.34
N PHE A 85 -3.35 5.87 -2.95
CA PHE A 85 -2.54 6.71 -3.83
C PHE A 85 -1.84 5.91 -4.94
N LEU A 86 -1.63 4.61 -4.75
CA LEU A 86 -1.03 3.73 -5.76
C LEU A 86 -2.04 3.12 -6.73
N ARG A 87 -3.35 3.28 -6.49
CA ARG A 87 -4.39 2.56 -7.25
C ARG A 87 -4.26 2.79 -8.76
N ARG A 88 -4.14 4.06 -9.17
CA ARG A 88 -4.02 4.43 -10.59
C ARG A 88 -2.74 3.91 -11.23
N PHE A 89 -1.66 3.86 -10.47
CA PHE A 89 -0.41 3.27 -10.95
C PHE A 89 -0.58 1.76 -11.16
N TYR A 90 -1.24 1.05 -10.25
CA TYR A 90 -1.58 -0.36 -10.43
C TYR A 90 -2.46 -0.61 -11.65
N ASP A 91 -3.47 0.25 -11.89
CA ASP A 91 -4.33 0.14 -13.07
C ASP A 91 -3.52 0.29 -14.36
N ILE A 92 -2.63 1.28 -14.42
CA ILE A 92 -1.74 1.48 -15.55
C ILE A 92 -0.82 0.25 -15.76
N ILE A 93 -0.28 -0.33 -14.68
CA ILE A 93 0.57 -1.53 -14.77
C ILE A 93 -0.24 -2.71 -15.30
N ALA A 94 -1.47 -2.89 -14.83
CA ALA A 94 -2.35 -3.98 -15.25
C ALA A 94 -2.69 -3.93 -16.74
N LEU A 95 -2.63 -2.75 -17.37
CA LEU A 95 -2.80 -2.60 -18.83
C LEU A 95 -1.62 -3.19 -19.62
N PHE A 96 -0.43 -3.32 -19.02
CA PHE A 96 0.69 -3.98 -19.67
C PHE A 96 0.55 -5.50 -19.49
N LYS A 97 0.55 -6.25 -20.61
CA LYS A 97 0.47 -7.71 -20.58
C LYS A 97 1.68 -8.28 -19.82
N SER A 98 1.45 -8.87 -18.66
CA SER A 98 2.47 -9.46 -17.76
C SER A 98 3.34 -10.57 -18.39
N LYS A 99 3.08 -10.97 -19.63
CA LYS A 99 3.83 -11.99 -20.37
C LYS A 99 4.94 -11.43 -21.27
N ASP A 100 5.06 -10.11 -21.42
CA ASP A 100 6.15 -9.52 -22.21
C ASP A 100 7.42 -9.37 -21.33
N PRO A 101 8.56 -9.99 -21.71
CA PRO A 101 9.82 -9.83 -20.97
C PRO A 101 10.32 -8.37 -20.89
N LYS A 102 9.76 -7.45 -21.69
CA LYS A 102 10.07 -6.01 -21.65
C LYS A 102 9.23 -5.20 -20.65
N TYR A 103 8.36 -5.84 -19.85
CA TYR A 103 7.45 -5.15 -18.92
C TYR A 103 8.17 -4.14 -17.99
N PHE A 104 9.41 -4.44 -17.58
CA PHE A 104 10.20 -3.58 -16.69
C PHE A 104 10.70 -2.29 -17.37
N TYR A 105 10.86 -2.32 -18.69
CA TYR A 105 11.25 -1.19 -19.53
C TYR A 105 10.04 -0.47 -20.14
N CYS A 106 8.82 -0.92 -19.82
CA CYS A 106 7.61 -0.25 -20.27
C CYS A 106 7.57 1.19 -19.78
N THR A 107 7.19 2.05 -20.71
CA THR A 107 7.11 3.49 -20.47
C THR A 107 5.65 3.87 -20.29
N ILE A 108 5.37 4.53 -19.17
CA ILE A 108 4.06 5.04 -18.79
C ILE A 108 3.98 6.51 -19.19
N ARG A 109 2.86 6.92 -19.78
CA ARG A 109 2.56 8.35 -19.97
C ARG A 109 2.17 8.96 -18.62
N VAL A 110 2.82 10.05 -18.27
CA VAL A 110 2.48 10.83 -17.07
C VAL A 110 1.26 11.70 -17.42
N THR A 111 0.07 11.17 -17.17
CA THR A 111 -1.20 11.88 -17.39
C THR A 111 -1.39 12.99 -16.36
N ARG A 112 -2.30 13.94 -16.61
CA ARG A 112 -2.63 15.00 -15.64
C ARG A 112 -2.99 14.41 -14.28
N ASN A 113 -3.89 13.43 -14.25
CA ASN A 113 -4.32 12.80 -13.01
C ASN A 113 -3.10 12.20 -12.28
N LEU A 114 -2.21 11.50 -12.99
CA LEU A 114 -1.02 10.91 -12.37
C LEU A 114 -0.12 11.98 -11.74
N LYS A 115 -0.01 13.16 -12.35
CA LYS A 115 0.71 14.29 -11.75
C LYS A 115 0.06 14.75 -10.46
N GLU A 116 -1.26 14.85 -10.40
CA GLU A 116 -1.97 15.20 -9.17
C GLU A 116 -1.70 14.20 -8.04
N ASP A 117 -1.69 12.88 -8.34
CA ASP A 117 -1.33 11.87 -7.32
C ASP A 117 0.11 12.07 -6.82
N ILE A 118 1.05 12.37 -7.73
CA ILE A 118 2.44 12.61 -7.35
C ILE A 118 2.57 13.90 -6.53
N ILE A 119 1.80 14.94 -6.85
CA ILE A 119 1.76 16.18 -6.07
C ILE A 119 1.25 15.90 -4.66
N VAL A 120 0.20 15.10 -4.50
CA VAL A 120 -0.28 14.66 -3.18
C VAL A 120 0.82 13.92 -2.41
N TRP A 121 1.56 13.03 -3.08
CA TRP A 121 2.73 12.37 -2.48
C TRP A 121 3.81 13.35 -2.05
N LEU A 122 4.14 14.34 -2.88
CA LEU A 122 5.15 15.35 -2.56
C LEU A 122 4.73 16.20 -1.35
N THR A 123 3.47 16.62 -1.30
CA THR A 123 2.90 17.35 -0.15
C THR A 123 2.93 16.50 1.12
N PHE A 124 2.59 15.21 1.03
CA PHE A 124 2.70 14.28 2.15
C PHE A 124 4.15 14.16 2.63
N LEU A 125 5.10 13.94 1.71
CA LEU A 125 6.51 13.75 2.04
C LEU A 125 7.18 14.98 2.67
N ASP A 126 6.63 16.18 2.45
CA ASP A 126 7.15 17.42 3.05
C ASP A 126 7.00 17.45 4.58
N SER A 127 5.90 16.89 5.09
CA SER A 127 5.61 16.81 6.53
C SER A 127 5.93 15.45 7.15
N PHE A 128 6.22 14.44 6.32
CA PHE A 128 6.43 13.08 6.78
C PHE A 128 7.85 12.87 7.32
N ASN A 129 7.96 12.57 8.61
CA ASN A 129 9.22 12.35 9.31
C ASN A 129 9.89 10.99 9.06
N GLY A 130 9.33 10.17 8.16
CA GLY A 130 9.86 8.84 7.84
C GLY A 130 9.41 7.72 8.77
N VAL A 131 8.50 7.99 9.69
CA VAL A 131 8.06 7.04 10.71
C VAL A 131 6.55 6.80 10.61
N CYS A 132 6.15 5.54 10.61
CA CYS A 132 4.75 5.13 10.72
C CYS A 132 4.56 4.33 12.01
N TYR A 133 3.47 4.57 12.73
CA TYR A 133 3.15 3.83 13.94
C TYR A 133 2.43 2.52 13.60
N ILE A 134 2.82 1.46 14.30
CA ILE A 134 2.11 0.20 14.31
C ILE A 134 0.98 0.37 15.32
N SER A 135 -0.25 0.50 14.83
CA SER A 135 -1.42 0.60 15.69
C SER A 135 -1.57 -0.67 16.52
N ASP A 136 -1.78 -0.51 17.82
CA ASP A 136 -2.21 -1.60 18.69
C ASP A 136 -3.63 -1.97 18.29
N GLN A 137 -3.78 -3.02 17.47
CA GLN A 137 -5.08 -3.56 17.16
C GLN A 137 -5.53 -4.38 18.36
N ARG A 138 -6.33 -3.76 19.23
CA ARG A 138 -7.08 -4.50 20.23
C ARG A 138 -8.07 -5.39 19.49
N TRP A 139 -7.71 -6.66 19.33
CA TRP A 139 -8.58 -7.69 18.79
C TRP A 139 -9.77 -7.86 19.73
N LEU A 140 -10.87 -7.17 19.43
CA LEU A 140 -12.16 -7.44 20.05
C LEU A 140 -12.69 -8.73 19.42
N SER A 141 -13.14 -9.69 20.23
CA SER A 141 -13.80 -10.86 19.67
C SER A 141 -15.07 -10.42 18.92
N ASN A 142 -15.43 -11.16 17.87
CA ASN A 142 -16.61 -10.86 17.04
C ASN A 142 -17.92 -10.81 17.86
N THR A 143 -17.91 -11.34 19.09
CA THR A 143 -19.00 -11.24 20.07
C THR A 143 -19.26 -9.80 20.53
N TYR A 144 -18.24 -8.93 20.54
CA TYR A 144 -18.35 -7.56 21.07
C TYR A 144 -18.65 -6.49 20.02
N LEU A 145 -18.30 -6.73 18.75
CA LEU A 145 -18.51 -5.78 17.66
C LEU A 145 -19.26 -6.46 16.51
N GLN A 146 -20.60 -6.43 16.58
CA GLN A 146 -21.45 -6.90 15.48
C GLN A 146 -21.57 -5.78 14.44
N LEU A 147 -20.54 -5.57 13.61
CA LEU A 147 -20.55 -4.59 12.51
C LEU A 147 -20.65 -5.32 11.17
N PHE A 148 -21.76 -5.12 10.45
CA PHE A 148 -21.95 -5.61 9.09
C PHE A 148 -22.30 -4.42 8.20
N THR A 149 -21.61 -4.26 7.07
CA THR A 149 -21.88 -3.20 6.09
C THR A 149 -22.00 -3.81 4.72
N ASP A 150 -23.02 -3.42 3.96
CA ASP A 150 -23.19 -3.80 2.56
C ASP A 150 -23.62 -2.57 1.74
N SER A 151 -23.18 -2.51 0.49
CA SER A 151 -23.48 -1.40 -0.41
C SER A 151 -23.62 -1.90 -1.83
N SER A 152 -24.67 -1.46 -2.52
CA SER A 152 -24.89 -1.81 -3.92
C SER A 152 -24.39 -0.71 -4.87
N GLY A 153 -23.73 -1.10 -5.96
CA GLY A 153 -23.28 -0.15 -6.99
C GLY A 153 -24.39 0.40 -7.91
N ASN A 154 -25.62 -0.11 -7.82
CA ASN A 154 -26.73 0.36 -8.65
C ASN A 154 -27.32 1.67 -8.08
N SER A 155 -27.53 2.68 -8.92
CA SER A 155 -28.09 3.99 -8.55
C SER A 155 -29.49 3.92 -7.92
N ASP A 156 -30.25 2.87 -8.20
CA ASP A 156 -31.59 2.67 -7.64
C ASP A 156 -31.60 1.96 -6.28
N LEU A 157 -30.45 1.44 -5.84
CA LEU A 157 -30.27 0.76 -4.56
C LEU A 157 -29.62 1.71 -3.52
N GLY A 158 -28.90 1.17 -2.56
CA GLY A 158 -28.40 1.94 -1.42
C GLY A 158 -27.28 1.24 -0.65
N ILE A 159 -27.08 1.75 0.55
CA ILE A 159 -26.17 1.21 1.56
C ILE A 159 -26.99 0.74 2.77
N GLY A 160 -26.57 -0.38 3.36
CA GLY A 160 -27.07 -0.91 4.61
C GLY A 160 -25.91 -1.10 5.59
N ALA A 161 -26.14 -0.80 6.86
CA ALA A 161 -25.21 -1.18 7.93
C ALA A 161 -25.98 -1.67 9.15
N TYR A 162 -25.37 -2.60 9.87
CA TYR A 162 -25.81 -3.13 11.15
C TYR A 162 -24.67 -2.97 12.15
N VAL A 163 -24.97 -2.41 13.31
CA VAL A 163 -24.02 -2.21 14.42
C VAL A 163 -24.71 -2.57 15.73
N CYS A 164 -24.31 -3.68 16.36
CA CYS A 164 -24.70 -4.05 17.72
C CYS A 164 -26.21 -3.87 18.00
N GLY A 165 -27.06 -4.56 17.23
CA GLY A 165 -28.52 -4.49 17.37
C GLY A 165 -29.20 -3.33 16.64
N HIS A 166 -28.47 -2.34 16.16
CA HIS A 166 -29.00 -1.20 15.42
C HIS A 166 -28.73 -1.38 13.94
N TRP A 167 -29.69 -1.03 13.10
CA TRP A 167 -29.53 -1.07 11.66
C TRP A 167 -29.87 0.28 11.05
N LEU A 168 -29.19 0.62 9.97
CA LEU A 168 -29.45 1.78 9.15
C LEU A 168 -29.48 1.37 7.69
N GLN A 169 -30.38 1.99 6.94
CA GLN A 169 -30.42 1.89 5.49
C GLN A 169 -30.50 3.30 4.90
N PHE A 170 -29.81 3.50 3.79
CA PHE A 170 -29.85 4.74 3.05
C PHE A 170 -29.88 4.45 1.56
N ARG A 171 -30.83 5.05 0.84
CA ARG A 171 -30.89 4.96 -0.62
C ARG A 171 -29.96 5.99 -1.24
N TRP A 172 -29.23 5.62 -2.29
CA TRP A 172 -28.38 6.59 -2.97
C TRP A 172 -29.19 7.80 -3.43
N GLN A 173 -28.67 9.00 -3.19
CA GLN A 173 -29.24 10.17 -3.82
C GLN A 173 -28.96 10.11 -5.33
N LYS A 174 -29.93 10.46 -6.18
CA LYS A 174 -29.79 10.41 -7.65
C LYS A 174 -28.55 11.13 -8.20
N LYS A 175 -27.94 12.04 -7.43
CA LYS A 175 -26.70 12.76 -7.76
C LYS A 175 -25.40 12.00 -7.44
N MET A 176 -25.44 10.91 -6.66
CA MET A 176 -24.25 10.13 -6.28
C MET A 176 -24.00 8.90 -7.17
N GLY A 177 -25.00 8.47 -7.96
CA GLY A 177 -24.94 7.27 -8.80
C GLY A 177 -24.22 7.43 -10.15
N GLN A 178 -23.62 8.59 -10.46
CA GLN A 178 -22.95 8.83 -11.75
C GLN A 178 -21.42 8.87 -11.67
N SER A 179 -20.82 8.41 -10.57
CA SER A 179 -19.35 8.39 -10.42
C SER A 179 -18.80 7.06 -9.92
N GLY A 180 -19.55 5.97 -10.10
CA GLY A 180 -18.98 4.63 -10.07
C GLY A 180 -18.20 4.39 -11.35
N HIS A 181 -16.91 4.72 -11.36
CA HIS A 181 -16.00 4.15 -12.35
C HIS A 181 -16.12 2.63 -12.22
N ASN A 182 -16.70 2.02 -13.26
CA ASN A 182 -16.77 0.59 -13.44
C ASN A 182 -15.38 -0.02 -13.26
N ALA A 183 -15.14 -0.63 -12.10
CA ALA A 183 -14.20 -1.72 -11.98
C ALA A 183 -14.87 -2.95 -12.61
N GLY A 184 -14.89 -2.98 -13.93
CA GLY A 184 -15.47 -4.05 -14.73
C GLY A 184 -14.76 -4.04 -16.07
N TYR A 185 -13.87 -5.02 -16.23
CA TYR A 185 -13.22 -5.36 -17.48
C TYR A 185 -14.25 -5.49 -18.60
N ASP A 186 -14.00 -4.86 -19.74
CA ASP A 186 -14.39 -5.41 -21.04
C ASP A 186 -13.44 -4.89 -22.13
N ILE A 187 -12.90 -5.86 -22.86
CA ILE A 187 -11.91 -5.79 -23.93
C ILE A 187 -12.70 -5.82 -25.25
N PRO A 188 -12.29 -5.11 -26.32
CA PRO A 188 -12.34 -5.68 -27.66
C PRO A 188 -11.09 -6.52 -27.95
#